data_AF-A0A521LMX8-F1
#
_entry.id   AF-A0A521LMX8-F1
#
_cell.length_a   1.000
_cell.length_b   1.000
_cell.length_c   1.000
_cell.angle_alpha   90.00
_cell.angle_beta   90.00
_cell.angle_gamma   90.00
#
_symmetry.space_group_name_H-M   'P 1'
#
loop_
_entity.id
_entity.type
_entity.pdbx_description
1 polymer ?
#
loop_
_entity_poly.entity_id
_entity_poly.type
_entity_poly.pdbx_seq_one_letter_code
_entity_poly.pdbx_strand_id
1 'polypeptide(L)' 'GTNERIIPETVAALRDLDPDVIAAGHCTGWRAMAALTNAFGDAKLAPLSVGKRLRF' A
#
# COMPACT_ATOMS: atom_id res chain seq x y z
N GLY A 1 10.61 -7.64 -10.85
CA GLY A 1 10.65 -6.46 -11.73
C GLY A 1 11.52 -5.37 -11.12
N THR A 2 12.08 -4.49 -11.95
CA THR A 2 12.95 -3.37 -11.52
C THR A 2 12.33 -2.53 -10.39
N ASN A 3 11.01 -2.31 -10.44
CA ASN A 3 10.27 -1.53 -9.44
C ASN A 3 10.16 -2.22 -8.07
N GLU A 4 10.45 -3.50 -7.94
CA GLU A 4 10.39 -4.16 -6.63
C GLU A 4 11.53 -3.73 -5.69
N ARG A 5 12.59 -3.14 -6.25
CA ARG A 5 13.75 -2.68 -5.47
C ARG A 5 13.43 -1.47 -4.59
N ILE A 6 12.50 -0.61 -5.01
CA ILE A 6 12.16 0.65 -4.32
C ILE A 6 11.06 0.47 -3.26
N ILE A 7 10.56 -0.75 -3.05
CA ILE A 7 9.47 -1.03 -2.09
C ILE A 7 9.84 -0.55 -0.68
N PRO A 8 11.03 -0.86 -0.11
CA PRO A 8 11.39 -0.41 1.24
C PRO A 8 11.38 1.11 1.40
N GLU A 9 11.94 1.84 0.43
CA GLU A 9 12.01 3.29 0.41
C GLU A 9 10.62 3.92 0.27
N THR A 10 9.76 3.30 -0.56
CA THR A 10 8.35 3.72 -0.69
C THR A 10 7.59 3.53 0.62
N VAL A 11 7.79 2.41 1.32
CA VAL A 11 7.16 2.16 2.62
C VAL A 11 7.66 3.15 3.68
N ALA A 12 8.96 3.47 3.69
CA ALA A 12 9.53 4.47 4.59
C ALA A 12 8.94 5.86 4.33
N ALA A 13 8.91 6.31 3.08
CA ALA A 13 8.33 7.60 2.71
C ALA A 13 6.83 7.70 3.06
N LEU A 14 6.07 6.60 2.89
CA LEU A 14 4.67 6.55 3.29
C LEU A 14 4.49 6.61 4.82
N ARG A 15 5.44 6.09 5.60
CA ARG A 15 5.41 6.23 7.07
C ARG A 15 5.64 7.67 7.48
N ASP A 16 6.57 8.36 6.83
CA ASP A 16 6.87 9.77 7.11
C ASP A 16 5.69 10.68 6.73
N LEU A 17 4.96 10.35 5.67
CA LEU A 17 3.74 11.06 5.26
C LEU A 17 2.56 10.85 6.23
N ASP A 18 2.54 9.72 6.95
CA ASP A 18 1.49 9.27 7.86
C ASP A 18 0.04 9.42 7.30
N PRO A 19 -0.30 8.79 6.16
CA PRO A 19 -1.65 8.88 5.62
C PRO A 19 -2.67 8.19 6.53
N ASP A 20 -3.90 8.72 6.55
CA ASP A 20 -5.04 8.07 7.22
C ASP A 20 -5.43 6.77 6.52
N VAL A 21 -5.40 6.75 5.18
CA VAL A 21 -5.76 5.58 4.36
C VAL A 21 -4.82 5.43 3.16
N ILE A 22 -4.41 4.18 2.90
CA ILE A 22 -3.65 3.74 1.74
C ILE A 22 -4.53 2.81 0.91
N ALA A 23 -4.96 3.24 -0.27
CA ALA A 23 -5.74 2.41 -1.21
C ALA A 23 -4.84 1.92 -2.36
N ALA A 24 -4.40 0.65 -2.32
CA ALA A 24 -3.39 0.12 -3.25
C ALA A 24 -3.93 -1.01 -4.14
N GLY A 25 -3.49 -1.07 -5.40
CA GLY A 25 -3.91 -2.08 -6.39
C GLY A 25 -3.32 -1.86 -7.78
N HIS A 26 -3.93 -2.47 -8.81
CA HIS A 26 -3.46 -2.44 -10.21
C HIS A 26 -2.04 -3.01 -10.39
N CYS A 27 -1.00 -2.17 -10.28
CA CYS A 27 0.39 -2.54 -10.52
C CYS A 27 1.21 -2.74 -9.25
N THR A 28 0.65 -2.47 -8.06
CA THR A 28 1.37 -2.58 -6.77
C THR A 28 2.07 -3.94 -6.61
N GLY A 29 1.39 -5.02 -7.01
CA GLY A 29 1.95 -6.38 -6.95
C GLY A 29 2.00 -6.95 -5.53
N TRP A 30 2.10 -8.28 -5.43
CA TRP A 30 1.93 -9.00 -4.16
C TRP A 30 3.02 -8.67 -3.13
N ARG A 31 4.27 -8.42 -3.55
CA ARG A 31 5.38 -8.09 -2.65
C ARG A 31 5.23 -6.72 -2.00
N ALA A 32 4.83 -5.71 -2.77
CA ALA A 32 4.57 -4.39 -2.20
C ALA A 32 3.30 -4.41 -1.34
N MET A 33 2.26 -5.15 -1.73
CA MET A 33 1.07 -5.35 -0.89
C MET A 33 1.44 -5.95 0.47
N ALA A 34 2.24 -7.02 0.50
CA ALA A 34 2.69 -7.63 1.76
C ALA A 34 3.53 -6.67 2.61
N ALA A 35 4.44 -5.90 2.00
CA ALA A 35 5.24 -4.90 2.70
C ALA A 35 4.37 -3.79 3.31
N LEU A 36 3.38 -3.30 2.57
CA LEU A 36 2.41 -2.32 3.07
C LEU A 36 1.55 -2.89 4.20
N THR A 37 1.06 -4.13 4.08
CA THR A 37 0.28 -4.79 5.15
C THR A 37 1.11 -4.91 6.42
N ASN A 38 2.37 -5.34 6.33
CA ASN A 38 3.26 -5.45 7.49
C ASN A 38 3.57 -4.08 8.14
N ALA A 39 3.65 -3.03 7.32
CA ALA A 39 4.05 -1.71 7.80
C ALA A 39 2.90 -0.89 8.40
N PHE A 40 1.69 -1.04 7.88
CA PHE A 40 0.53 -0.18 8.19
C PHE A 40 -0.70 -0.93 8.73
N GLY A 41 -0.77 -2.25 8.51
CA GLY A 41 -1.90 -3.09 8.92
C GLY A 41 -3.21 -2.78 8.18
N ASP A 42 -4.23 -3.60 8.47
CA ASP A 42 -5.54 -3.52 7.81
C ASP A 42 -6.36 -2.28 8.20
N ALA A 43 -5.94 -1.56 9.25
CA ALA A 43 -6.59 -0.33 9.69
C ALA A 43 -6.35 0.85 8.72
N LYS A 44 -5.14 0.92 8.14
CA LYS A 44 -4.76 1.98 7.20
C LYS A 44 -4.69 1.49 5.75
N LEU A 45 -4.36 0.22 5.51
CA LEU A 45 -4.26 -0.31 4.15
C LEU A 45 -5.57 -0.94 3.67
N ALA A 46 -6.11 -0.44 2.56
CA ALA A 46 -7.26 -0.97 1.86
C ALA A 46 -6.87 -1.52 0.47
N PRO A 47 -6.74 -2.85 0.28
CA PRO A 47 -6.55 -3.44 -1.03
C PRO A 47 -7.69 -3.08 -1.99
N LEU A 48 -7.36 -2.67 -3.22
CA LEU A 48 -8.33 -2.33 -4.26
C LEU A 48 -8.70 -3.56 -5.09
N SER A 49 -10.00 -3.67 -5.36
CA SER A 49 -10.59 -4.63 -6.29
C SER A 49 -11.65 -3.92 -7.13
N VAL A 50 -11.96 -4.47 -8.30
CA VAL A 50 -12.98 -3.91 -9.20
C VAL A 50 -14.31 -3.82 -8.45
N GLY A 51 -14.97 -2.66 -8.53
CA GLY A 51 -16.26 -2.40 -7.87
C GLY A 51 -16.19 -2.02 -6.40
N LYS A 52 -15.00 -2.00 -5.77
CA LYS A 52 -14.85 -1.56 -4.38
C LYS A 52 -15.19 -0.07 -4.24
N ARG A 53 -16.01 0.28 -3.24
CA ARG A 53 -16.36 1.67 -2.91
C ARG A 53 -15.77 2.04 -1.54
N LEU A 54 -14.98 3.11 -1.51
CA LEU A 54 -14.42 3.69 -0.28
C LEU A 54 -15.28 4.89 0.15
N ARG A 55 -15.42 5.10 1.45
CA ARG A 55 -16.11 6.26 2.05
C ARG A 55 -15.25 6.74 3.23
N PHE A 56 -15.15 8.06 3.38
CA PHE A 56 -14.34 8.74 4.39
C PHE A 56 -15.21 9.77 5.11
#